data_AF-A0AAU5K3X1-F1
#
_entry.id   AF-A0AAU5K3X1-F1
#
_cell.length_a   1.000
_cell.length_b   1.000
_cell.length_c   1.000
_cell.angle_alpha   90.00
_cell.angle_beta   90.00
_cell.angle_gamma   90.00
#
_symmetry.space_group_name_H-M   'P 1'
#
loop_
_entity.id
_entity.type
_entity.pdbx_description
1 polymer ?
#
loop_
_entity_poly.entity_id
_entity_poly.type
_entity_poly.pdbx_seq_one_letter_code
_entity_poly.pdbx_strand_id
1 'polypeptide(L)' 'MVETDEAVLVRARRRLGELASLLEVAPFSAGTEEAMRAYLRDEAPCVREAFSRWVELPEQTRRTRAALLREALS' A
#
# COMPACT_ATOMS: atom_id res chain seq x y z
N MET A 1 -12.40 10.56 -10.43
CA MET A 1 -12.91 9.27 -9.95
C MET A 1 -12.36 9.05 -8.56
N VAL A 2 -13.22 8.83 -7.56
CA VAL A 2 -12.77 8.47 -6.21
C VAL A 2 -12.15 7.08 -6.30
N GLU A 3 -10.88 6.96 -5.92
CA GLU A 3 -10.17 5.69 -5.90
C GLU A 3 -10.76 4.79 -4.80
N THR A 4 -10.95 3.50 -5.09
CA THR A 4 -11.46 2.55 -4.09
C THR A 4 -10.38 2.24 -3.05
N ASP A 5 -10.78 1.92 -1.82
CA ASP A 5 -9.83 1.54 -0.75
C ASP A 5 -8.92 0.40 -1.19
N GLU A 6 -9.46 -0.57 -1.92
CA GLU A 6 -8.69 -1.68 -2.48
C GLU A 6 -7.60 -1.21 -3.45
N ALA A 7 -7.89 -0.24 -4.32
CA ALA A 7 -6.89 0.29 -5.25
C ALA A 7 -5.78 1.05 -4.52
N VAL A 8 -6.13 1.81 -3.48
CA VAL A 8 -5.15 2.47 -2.59
C VAL A 8 -4.23 1.44 -1.93
N LEU A 9 -4.79 0.35 -1.37
CA LEU A 9 -4.01 -0.71 -0.72
C LEU A 9 -3.10 -1.46 -1.69
N VAL A 10 -3.57 -1.74 -2.92
CA VAL A 10 -2.76 -2.38 -3.96
C VAL A 10 -1.59 -1.50 -4.39
N ARG A 11 -1.83 -0.20 -4.61
CA ARG A 11 -0.77 0.75 -4.94
C ARG A 11 0.25 0.82 -3.81
N ALA A 12 -0.21 0.90 -2.56
CA ALA A 12 0.65 0.92 -1.39
C ALA A 12 1.55 -0.31 -1.31
N ARG A 13 1.01 -1.51 -1.57
CA ARG A 13 1.80 -2.75 -1.61
C ARG A 13 2.93 -2.67 -2.64
N ARG A 14 2.65 -2.19 -3.85
CA ARG A 14 3.67 -2.05 -4.92
C ARG A 14 4.75 -1.06 -4.49
N ARG A 15 4.33 0.11 -3.99
CA ARG A 15 5.25 1.17 -3.54
C ARG A 15 6.14 0.72 -2.40
N LEU A 16 5.60 0.01 -1.42
CA LEU A 16 6.37 -0.57 -0.32
C LEU A 16 7.39 -1.61 -0.82
N GLY A 17 7.04 -2.38 -1.86
CA GLY A 17 7.98 -3.29 -2.52
C GLY A 17 9.17 -2.56 -3.15
N GLU A 18 8.92 -1.46 -3.85
CA GLU A 18 9.99 -0.61 -4.41
C GLU A 18 10.90 -0.03 -3.31
N LEU A 19 10.31 0.47 -2.22
CA LEU A 19 11.08 0.98 -1.07
C LEU A 19 11.91 -0.10 -0.39
N ALA A 20 11.37 -1.32 -0.27
CA ALA A 20 12.10 -2.45 0.27
C ALA A 20 13.32 -2.79 -0.61
N SER A 21 13.15 -2.84 -1.93
CA SER A 21 14.28 -3.02 -2.86
C SER A 21 15.31 -1.88 -2.77
N LEU A 22 14.89 -0.63 -2.59
CA LEU A 22 15.83 0.48 -2.37
C LEU A 22 16.63 0.33 -1.08
N LEU A 23 15.99 -0.16 -0.01
CA LEU A 23 16.67 -0.44 1.26
C LEU A 23 17.66 -1.60 1.15
N GLU A 24 17.37 -2.61 0.32
CA GLU A 24 18.29 -3.72 0.07
C GLU A 24 19.53 -3.28 -0.73
N VAL A 25 19.33 -2.43 -1.75
CA VAL A 25 20.39 -2.07 -2.70
C VAL A 25 21.19 -0.84 -2.25
N ALA A 26 20.56 0.14 -1.60
CA ALA A 26 21.17 1.42 -1.25
C ALA A 26 20.61 2.03 0.06
N PRO A 27 20.72 1.33 1.21
CA PRO A 27 20.01 1.68 2.45
C PRO A 27 20.33 3.07 3.01
N PHE A 28 21.57 3.54 2.84
CA PHE A 28 22.05 4.81 3.40
C PHE A 28 22.28 5.88 2.34
N SER A 29 21.63 5.76 1.18
CA SER A 29 21.67 6.81 0.16
C SER A 29 20.65 7.91 0.47
N ALA A 30 20.99 9.15 0.10
CA ALA A 30 20.07 10.28 0.22
C ALA A 30 18.76 10.06 -0.56
N GLY A 31 18.83 9.37 -1.71
CA GLY A 31 17.65 9.03 -2.51
C GLY A 31 16.71 8.05 -1.81
N THR A 32 17.26 7.06 -1.10
CA THR A 32 16.45 6.12 -0.30
C THR A 32 15.77 6.83 0.87
N GLU A 33 16.50 7.70 1.58
CA GLU A 33 15.92 8.52 2.65
C GLU A 33 14.77 9.40 2.13
N GLU A 34 14.99 10.11 1.03
CA GLU A 34 13.98 10.98 0.42
C GLU A 34 12.75 10.20 -0.02
N ALA A 35 12.94 9.04 -0.67
CA ALA A 35 11.83 8.18 -1.10
C ALA A 35 10.99 7.68 0.09
N MET A 36 11.63 7.30 1.20
CA MET A 36 10.92 6.91 2.42
C MET A 36 10.16 8.07 3.06
N ARG A 37 10.78 9.26 3.14
CA ARG A 37 10.13 10.46 3.67
C ARG A 37 8.92 10.85 2.83
N ALA A 38 9.04 10.82 1.50
CA ALA A 38 7.94 11.10 0.59
C ALA A 38 6.77 10.13 0.80
N TYR A 39 7.04 8.82 0.86
CA TYR A 39 6.01 7.83 1.13
C TYR A 39 5.29 8.09 2.47
N LEU A 40 6.06 8.33 3.55
CA LEU A 40 5.50 8.57 4.87
C LEU A 40 4.64 9.84 4.95
N ARG A 41 5.01 10.89 4.21
CA ARG A 41 4.30 12.16 4.19
C ARG A 41 3.06 12.13 3.30
N ASP A 42 3.21 11.60 2.08
CA ASP A 42 2.24 11.84 1.01
C ASP A 42 1.30 10.65 0.78
N GLU A 43 1.78 9.42 0.98
CA GLU A 43 1.01 8.21 0.66
C GLU A 43 0.48 7.51 1.92
N ALA A 44 1.32 7.37 2.94
CA ALA A 44 1.00 6.60 4.14
C ALA A 44 -0.28 7.03 4.88
N PRO A 45 -0.67 8.33 4.97
CA PRO A 45 -1.92 8.73 5.62
C PRO A 45 -3.15 8.10 4.97
N CYS A 46 -3.29 8.23 3.64
CA CYS A 46 -4.41 7.67 2.89
C CYS A 46 -4.45 6.14 2.97
N VAL A 47 -3.27 5.50 2.97
CA VAL A 47 -3.15 4.05 3.11
C VAL A 47 -3.63 3.58 4.47
N ARG A 48 -3.26 4.29 5.56
CA ARG A 48 -3.73 3.96 6.92
C ARG A 48 -5.24 4.09 7.02
N GLU A 49 -5.82 5.14 6.47
CA GLU A 49 -7.27 5.33 6.46
C GLU A 49 -7.99 4.24 5.67
N ALA A 50 -7.52 3.92 4.46
CA ALA A 50 -8.06 2.85 3.65
C ALA A 50 -7.96 1.49 4.36
N PHE A 51 -6.83 1.23 5.02
CA PHE A 51 -6.66 0.01 5.80
C PHE A 51 -7.59 -0.04 7.02
N SER A 52 -7.81 1.07 7.72
CA SER A 52 -8.76 1.15 8.83
C SER A 52 -10.17 0.78 8.38
N ARG A 53 -10.66 1.40 7.30
CA ARG A 53 -11.97 1.09 6.71
C ARG A 53 -12.04 -0.36 6.25
N TRP A 54 -10.97 -0.89 5.65
CA TRP A 54 -10.89 -2.29 5.26
C TRP A 54 -11.04 -3.23 6.45
N VAL A 55 -10.40 -2.94 7.59
CA VAL A 55 -10.46 -3.79 8.79
C VAL A 55 -11.85 -3.79 9.42
N GLU A 56 -12.59 -2.69 9.33
CA GLU A 56 -13.97 -2.55 9.82
C GLU A 56 -15.00 -3.32 8.99
N LEU A 57 -14.67 -3.75 7.77
CA LEU A 57 -15.57 -4.56 6.94
C LEU A 57 -15.85 -5.93 7.60
N PRO A 58 -17.08 -6.47 7.44
CA PRO A 58 -17.39 -7.83 7.86
C PRO A 58 -16.38 -8.84 7.31
N GLU A 59 -16.01 -9.83 8.11
CA GLU A 59 -14.97 -10.79 7.74
C GLU A 59 -15.24 -11.49 6.40
N GLN A 60 -16.49 -11.90 6.17
CA GLN A 60 -16.91 -12.52 4.92
C GLN A 60 -16.69 -11.57 3.72
N THR A 61 -17.02 -10.30 3.88
CA THR A 61 -16.81 -9.27 2.85
C THR A 61 -15.33 -9.08 2.56
N ARG A 62 -14.47 -9.00 3.59
CA ARG A 62 -13.01 -8.90 3.40
C ARG A 62 -12.46 -10.10 2.65
N ARG A 63 -12.88 -11.32 3.01
CA ARG A 63 -12.42 -12.55 2.34
C ARG A 63 -12.80 -12.57 0.86
N THR A 64 -14.06 -12.27 0.53
CA THR A 64 -14.53 -12.22 -0.86
C THR A 64 -13.75 -11.17 -1.66
N ARG A 65 -13.62 -9.95 -1.13
CA ARG A 65 -12.89 -8.88 -1.83
C ARG A 65 -11.39 -9.19 -1.96
N ALA A 66 -10.76 -9.78 -0.94
CA ALA A 66 -9.36 -10.19 -1.00
C ALA A 66 -9.11 -11.33 -2.00
N ALA A 67 -10.08 -12.21 -2.25
CA ALA A 67 -9.98 -13.23 -3.28
C ALA A 67 -9.99 -12.59 -4.68
N LEU A 68 -10.95 -11.69 -4.93
CA LEU A 68 -11.05 -10.95 -6.19
C LEU A 68 -9.79 -10.11 -6.47
N LEU A 69 -9.23 -9.46 -5.45
CA LEU A 69 -7.99 -8.71 -5.60
C LEU A 69 -6.80 -9.61 -5.93
N ARG A 70 -6.72 -10.81 -5.35
CA ARG A 70 -5.65 -11.75 -5.66
C ARG A 70 -5.73 -12.22 -7.12
N GLU A 71 -6.91 -12.56 -7.60
CA GLU A 71 -7.13 -12.94 -9.00
C GLU A 71 -6.76 -11.80 -9.96
N ALA A 72 -7.11 -10.56 -9.64
CA ALA A 72 -6.79 -9.40 -10.47
C ALA A 72 -5.30 -8.99 -10.46
N LEU A 73 -4.51 -9.49 -9.50
CA LEU A 73 -3.08 -9.19 -9.33
C LEU A 73 -2.16 -10.35 -9.72
N SER A 74 -2.74 -11.50 -10.07
CA SER A 74 -2.04 -12.69 -10.57
C SER A 74 -1.81 -12.58 -12.07
#